data_AF-A0A2K9A5E8-F1
#
_entry.id   AF-A0A2K9A5E8-F1
#
_cell.length_a   1.000
_cell.length_b   1.000
_cell.length_c   1.000
_cell.angle_alpha   90.00
_cell.angle_beta   90.00
_cell.angle_gamma   90.00
#
_symmetry.space_group_name_H-M   'P 1'
#
loop_
_entity.id
_entity.type
_entity.pdbx_description
1 polymer ?
#
loop_
_entity_poly.entity_id
_entity_poly.type
_entity_poly.pdbx_seq_one_letter_code
_entity_poly.pdbx_strand_id
1 'polypeptide(L)'
;MNIYRKSLVIQLIMFIVFFIMGANVIVQHYVSSTFPAYNFIILGVLVLFGVLGFFLYKNSSDQILPITEKMMKIIKGILYVYLFVYILEMILSNMEQLPTDIVKIIFGSILMILAISGIYIQTVLLQKK
;
A
#
# COMPACT_ATOMS: atom_id res chain seq x y z
N MET A 1 -13.23 -7.47 -18.99
CA MET A 1 -14.03 -7.52 -17.74
C MET A 1 -14.44 -6.11 -17.39
N ASN A 2 -15.70 -5.91 -17.01
CA ASN A 2 -16.26 -4.60 -16.69
C ASN A 2 -16.11 -4.35 -15.19
N ILE A 3 -15.51 -3.21 -14.80
CA ILE A 3 -15.29 -2.87 -13.39
C ILE A 3 -15.74 -1.43 -13.16
N TYR A 4 -16.38 -1.18 -12.03
CA TYR A 4 -16.71 0.17 -11.61
C TYR A 4 -15.46 1.00 -11.36
N ARG A 5 -15.41 2.21 -11.91
CA ARG A 5 -14.35 3.19 -11.67
C ARG A 5 -14.16 3.44 -10.17
N LYS A 6 -15.25 3.45 -9.38
CA LYS A 6 -15.20 3.53 -7.91
C LYS A 6 -14.30 2.47 -7.28
N SER A 7 -14.40 1.21 -7.74
CA SER A 7 -13.56 0.12 -7.25
C SER A 7 -12.09 0.36 -7.56
N LEU A 8 -11.77 0.97 -8.70
CA LEU A 8 -10.39 1.28 -9.06
C LEU A 8 -9.82 2.42 -8.20
N VAL A 9 -10.64 3.41 -7.86
CA VAL A 9 -10.25 4.50 -6.95
C VAL A 9 -9.96 3.94 -5.55
N ILE A 10 -10.80 3.02 -5.03
CA ILE A 10 -10.54 2.36 -3.74
C ILE A 10 -9.21 1.61 -3.77
N GLN A 11 -8.94 0.84 -4.83
CA GLN A 11 -7.68 0.13 -4.99
C GLN A 11 -6.47 1.08 -5.04
N LEU A 12 -6.59 2.24 -5.70
CA LEU A 12 -5.54 3.26 -5.73
C LEU A 12 -5.23 3.75 -4.30
N ILE A 13 -6.28 4.09 -3.54
CA ILE A 13 -6.14 4.54 -2.15
C ILE A 13 -5.47 3.45 -1.30
N MET A 14 -5.87 2.19 -1.46
CA MET A 14 -5.26 1.06 -0.77
C MET A 14 -3.76 0.95 -1.06
N PHE A 15 -3.33 1.10 -2.32
CA PHE A 15 -1.90 1.10 -2.64
C PHE A 15 -1.13 2.29 -2.03
N ILE A 16 -1.77 3.45 -1.91
CA ILE A 16 -1.16 4.60 -1.21
C ILE A 16 -0.98 4.27 0.28
N VAL A 17 -2.00 3.66 0.92
CA VAL A 17 -1.88 3.20 2.31
C VAL A 17 -0.75 2.17 2.45
N PHE A 18 -0.63 1.23 1.51
CA PHE A 18 0.45 0.24 1.48
C PHE A 18 1.84 0.87 1.32
N PHE A 19 1.95 1.95 0.56
CA PHE A 19 3.18 2.72 0.45
C PHE A 19 3.56 3.35 1.79
N ILE A 20 2.60 3.99 2.46
CA ILE A 20 2.80 4.58 3.79
C ILE A 20 3.19 3.51 4.82
N MET A 21 2.55 2.34 4.76
CA MET A 21 2.89 1.21 5.63
C MET A 21 4.31 0.70 5.37
N GLY A 22 4.74 0.59 4.11
CA GLY A 22 6.11 0.20 3.76
C GLY A 22 7.15 1.22 4.27
N ALA A 23 6.85 2.52 4.12
CA ALA A 23 7.69 3.57 4.69
C ALA A 23 7.72 3.51 6.23
N ASN A 24 6.58 3.22 6.85
CA ASN A 24 6.48 3.10 8.30
C ASN A 24 7.35 1.97 8.85
N VAL A 25 7.47 0.82 8.16
CA VAL A 25 8.38 -0.28 8.56
C VAL A 25 9.82 0.23 8.73
N ILE A 26 10.27 1.10 7.82
CA ILE A 26 11.61 1.70 7.87
C ILE A 26 11.69 2.75 8.98
N VAL A 27 10.76 3.71 9.02
CA VAL A 27 10.83 4.85 9.95
C VAL A 27 10.64 4.41 11.40
N GLN A 28 9.72 3.49 11.66
CA GLN A 28 9.45 2.97 12.99
C GLN A 28 10.69 2.32 13.61
N HIS A 29 11.55 1.70 12.79
CA HIS A 29 12.81 1.15 13.26
C HIS A 29 13.72 2.21 13.92
N TYR A 30 13.82 3.40 13.32
CA TYR A 30 14.67 4.49 13.82
C TYR A 30 14.03 5.32 14.93
N VAL A 31 12.70 5.40 14.96
CA VAL A 31 11.98 6.37 15.80
C VAL A 31 11.33 5.73 17.03
N SER A 32 11.09 4.41 17.03
CA SER A 32 10.31 3.73 18.08
C SER A 32 10.91 3.81 19.48
N SER A 33 12.24 3.84 19.61
CA SER A 33 12.91 3.94 20.92
C SER A 33 12.93 5.38 21.48
N THR A 34 12.87 6.39 20.62
CA THR A 34 13.09 7.80 21.01
C THR A 34 11.78 8.59 21.11
N PHE A 35 10.74 8.20 20.37
CA PHE A 35 9.50 8.98 20.29
C PHE A 35 8.24 8.09 20.32
N PRO A 36 7.74 7.73 21.53
CA PRO A 36 6.54 6.89 21.69
C PRO A 36 5.29 7.49 21.03
N ALA A 37 5.25 8.82 20.90
CA ALA A 37 4.16 9.54 20.24
C ALA A 37 4.09 9.31 18.71
N TYR A 38 5.12 8.71 18.10
CA TYR A 38 5.17 8.38 16.68
C TYR A 38 3.98 7.52 16.24
N ASN A 39 3.59 6.54 17.05
CA ASN A 39 2.46 5.65 16.73
C ASN A 39 1.14 6.42 16.61
N PHE A 40 0.92 7.46 17.44
CA PHE A 40 -0.26 8.31 17.35
C PHE A 40 -0.25 9.18 16.08
N ILE A 41 0.92 9.65 15.65
CA ILE A 41 1.08 10.39 14.39
C ILE A 41 0.70 9.49 13.21
N ILE A 42 1.25 8.27 13.15
CA ILE A 42 0.94 7.32 12.08
C ILE A 42 -0.54 6.93 12.08
N LEU A 43 -1.13 6.70 13.24
CA LEU A 43 -2.57 6.47 13.35
C LEU A 43 -3.37 7.66 12.79
N GLY A 44 -2.98 8.90 13.13
CA GLY A 44 -3.60 10.10 12.59
C GLY A 44 -3.49 10.20 11.06
N VAL A 45 -2.32 9.87 10.50
CA VAL A 45 -2.11 9.82 9.04
C VAL A 45 -3.01 8.77 8.39
N LEU A 46 -3.09 7.56 8.96
CA LEU A 46 -3.94 6.49 8.44
C LEU A 46 -5.42 6.87 8.48
N VAL A 47 -5.89 7.47 9.57
CA VAL A 47 -7.27 7.97 9.70
C VAL A 47 -7.56 9.05 8.66
N LEU A 48 -6.65 10.01 8.48
CA LEU A 48 -6.78 11.04 7.44
C LEU A 48 -6.90 10.42 6.05
N PHE A 49 -6.06 9.44 5.70
CA PHE A 49 -6.16 8.73 4.43
C PHE A 49 -7.47 7.93 4.30
N GLY A 50 -7.96 7.33 5.38
CA GLY A 50 -9.26 6.66 5.40
C GLY A 50 -10.42 7.63 5.14
N VAL A 51 -10.42 8.79 5.81
CA VAL A 51 -11.44 9.84 5.64
C VAL A 51 -11.37 10.44 4.23
N LEU A 52 -10.19 10.83 3.76
CA LEU A 52 -9.99 11.34 2.40
C LEU A 52 -10.39 10.32 1.35
N GLY A 53 -10.03 9.05 1.56
CA GLY A 53 -10.41 7.95 0.70
C GLY A 53 -11.92 7.75 0.62
N PHE A 54 -12.62 7.90 1.75
CA PHE A 54 -14.09 7.86 1.79
C PHE A 54 -14.73 9.01 1.00
N PHE A 55 -14.23 10.24 1.14
CA PHE A 55 -14.72 11.38 0.35
C PHE A 55 -14.47 11.20 -1.15
N LEU A 56 -13.29 10.71 -1.54
CA LEU A 56 -12.97 10.39 -2.93
C LEU A 56 -13.88 9.29 -3.49
N TYR A 57 -14.17 8.25 -2.69
CA TYR A 57 -15.11 7.21 -3.07
C TYR A 57 -16.52 7.77 -3.29
N LYS A 58 -17.02 8.59 -2.36
CA LYS A 58 -18.36 9.19 -2.45
C LYS A 58 -18.53 10.04 -3.71
N ASN A 59 -17.47 10.76 -4.11
CA ASN A 59 -17.47 11.64 -5.28
C ASN A 59 -17.09 10.93 -6.59
N SER A 60 -16.69 9.66 -6.54
CA SER A 60 -16.29 8.92 -7.74
C SER A 60 -17.50 8.54 -8.59
N SER A 61 -17.34 8.51 -9.91
CA SER A 61 -18.42 8.20 -10.85
C SER A 61 -18.70 6.69 -10.90
N ASP A 62 -19.96 6.31 -11.07
CA ASP A 62 -20.42 4.92 -11.29
C ASP A 62 -20.14 4.41 -12.73
N GLN A 63 -19.33 5.13 -13.50
CA GLN A 63 -18.87 4.70 -14.81
C GLN A 63 -18.19 3.33 -14.75
N ILE A 64 -18.58 2.47 -15.68
CA ILE A 64 -18.00 1.16 -15.88
C ILE A 64 -16.84 1.30 -16.87
N LEU A 65 -15.64 0.93 -16.45
CA LEU A 65 -14.45 0.93 -17.29
C LEU A 65 -14.14 -0.50 -17.74
N PRO A 66 -13.93 -0.73 -19.05
CA PRO A 66 -13.49 -2.02 -19.54
C PRO A 66 -12.01 -2.23 -19.21
N ILE A 67 -11.71 -3.27 -18.43
CA ILE A 67 -10.34 -3.66 -18.09
C ILE A 67 -10.02 -5.03 -18.67
N THR A 68 -8.80 -5.18 -19.18
CA THR A 68 -8.31 -6.47 -19.68
C THR A 68 -8.02 -7.42 -18.52
N GLU A 69 -8.29 -8.70 -18.71
CA GLU A 69 -8.00 -9.72 -17.67
C GLU A 69 -6.52 -9.76 -17.29
N LYS A 70 -5.63 -9.48 -18.25
CA LYS A 70 -4.18 -9.39 -18.02
C LYS A 70 -3.85 -8.33 -16.97
N MET A 71 -4.46 -7.14 -17.05
CA MET A 71 -4.25 -6.06 -16.08
C MET A 71 -4.76 -6.44 -14.69
N MET A 72 -5.94 -7.06 -14.62
CA MET A 72 -6.48 -7.55 -13.35
C MET A 72 -5.58 -8.62 -12.71
N LYS A 73 -5.04 -9.56 -13.51
CA LYS A 73 -4.08 -10.56 -13.04
C LYS A 73 -2.80 -9.92 -12.51
N ILE A 74 -2.29 -8.88 -13.16
CA ILE A 74 -1.11 -8.13 -12.70
C ILE A 74 -1.39 -7.46 -11.35
N ILE A 75 -2.50 -6.73 -11.22
CA ILE A 75 -2.87 -6.06 -9.96
C ILE A 75 -3.00 -7.08 -8.82
N LYS A 76 -3.72 -8.17 -9.05
CA LYS A 76 -3.84 -9.27 -8.07
C LYS A 76 -2.48 -9.87 -7.71
N GLY A 77 -1.61 -10.08 -8.71
CA GLY A 77 -0.25 -10.55 -8.50
C GLY A 77 0.56 -9.61 -7.60
N ILE A 78 0.52 -8.30 -7.84
CA ILE A 78 1.20 -7.30 -7.00
C ILE A 78 0.67 -7.35 -5.57
N LEU A 79 -0.64 -7.47 -5.38
CA LEU A 79 -1.24 -7.57 -4.04
C LEU A 79 -0.79 -8.84 -3.30
N TYR A 80 -0.73 -9.98 -3.98
CA TYR A 80 -0.27 -11.23 -3.38
C TYR A 80 1.22 -11.19 -3.04
N VAL A 81 2.06 -10.65 -3.94
CA VAL A 81 3.49 -10.47 -3.68
C VAL A 81 3.71 -9.50 -2.53
N TYR A 82 2.98 -8.38 -2.48
CA TYR A 82 3.05 -7.43 -1.37
C TYR A 82 2.72 -8.12 -0.04
N LEU A 83 1.60 -8.85 0.03
CA LEU A 83 1.20 -9.57 1.23
C LEU A 83 2.26 -10.60 1.64
N PHE A 84 2.79 -11.35 0.68
CA PHE A 84 3.82 -12.34 0.93
C PHE A 84 5.11 -11.71 1.50
N VAL A 85 5.59 -10.63 0.89
CA VAL A 85 6.76 -9.87 1.36
C VAL A 85 6.51 -9.31 2.75
N TYR A 86 5.30 -8.79 3.03
CA TYR A 86 4.95 -8.27 4.34
C TYR A 86 4.92 -9.35 5.43
N ILE A 87 4.36 -10.52 5.13
CA ILE A 87 4.38 -11.65 6.06
C ILE A 87 5.82 -12.11 6.32
N LEU A 88 6.65 -12.20 5.28
CA LEU A 88 8.06 -12.55 5.44
C LEU A 88 8.81 -11.53 6.29
N GLU A 89 8.59 -10.23 6.07
CA GLU A 89 9.15 -9.16 6.89
C GLU A 89 8.77 -9.36 8.36
N MET A 90 7.49 -9.57 8.66
CA MET A 90 7.01 -9.76 10.03
C MET A 90 7.62 -11.00 10.70
N ILE A 91 7.82 -12.09 9.95
CA ILE A 91 8.44 -13.31 10.50
C ILE A 91 9.93 -13.06 10.75
N LEU A 92 10.66 -12.56 9.75
CA LEU A 92 12.10 -12.37 9.82
C LEU A 92 12.51 -11.27 10.82
N SER A 93 11.72 -10.20 10.93
CA SER A 93 11.93 -9.12 11.89
C SER A 93 11.77 -9.56 13.35
N ASN A 94 11.10 -10.70 13.61
CA ASN A 94 10.93 -11.27 14.95
C ASN A 94 11.96 -12.37 15.27
N MET A 95 12.85 -12.73 14.34
CA MET A 95 13.91 -13.70 14.60
C MET A 95 15.13 -12.99 15.20
N GLU A 96 15.50 -13.34 16.44
CA GLU A 96 16.64 -12.75 17.17
C GLU A 96 17.99 -12.89 16.45
N GLN A 97 18.09 -13.83 15.49
CA GLN A 97 19.33 -14.15 14.78
C GLN A 97 19.64 -13.21 13.61
N LEU A 98 18.68 -12.38 13.19
CA LEU A 98 18.85 -11.48 12.04
C LEU A 98 19.00 -10.02 12.48
N PRO A 99 19.92 -9.25 11.86
CA PRO A 99 19.98 -7.80 12.07
C PRO A 99 18.66 -7.17 11.62
N THR A 100 17.81 -6.80 12.58
CA THR A 100 16.45 -6.29 12.33
C THR A 100 16.46 -5.06 11.43
N ASP A 101 17.54 -4.29 11.47
CA ASP A 101 17.75 -3.04 10.76
C ASP A 101 17.81 -3.30 9.25
N ILE A 102 18.60 -4.31 8.85
CA ILE A 102 18.77 -4.70 7.46
C ILE A 102 17.45 -5.26 6.91
N VAL A 103 16.78 -6.11 7.69
CA VAL A 103 15.49 -6.70 7.31
C VAL A 103 14.45 -5.60 7.07
N LYS A 104 14.26 -4.69 8.04
CA LYS A 104 13.25 -3.63 7.93
C LYS A 104 13.51 -2.68 6.76
N ILE A 105 14.77 -2.30 6.51
CA ILE A 105 15.12 -1.42 5.38
C ILE A 105 14.88 -2.12 4.05
N ILE A 106 15.36 -3.35 3.88
CA ILE A 106 15.23 -4.10 2.61
C ILE A 106 13.75 -4.37 2.33
N PHE A 107 13.03 -4.99 3.27
CA PHE A 107 11.64 -5.34 3.07
C PHE A 107 10.74 -4.11 2.95
N GLY A 108 10.96 -3.08 3.78
CA GLY A 108 10.25 -1.80 3.66
C GLY A 108 10.43 -1.18 2.27
N SER A 109 11.66 -1.19 1.74
CA SER A 109 11.95 -0.67 0.38
C SER A 109 11.24 -1.50 -0.71
N ILE A 110 11.26 -2.83 -0.60
CA ILE A 110 10.55 -3.71 -1.55
C ILE A 110 9.04 -3.45 -1.50
N LEU A 111 8.45 -3.33 -0.31
CA LEU A 111 7.03 -3.02 -0.14
C LEU A 111 6.67 -1.67 -0.76
N MET A 112 7.52 -0.65 -0.58
CA MET A 112 7.33 0.66 -1.22
C MET A 112 7.38 0.57 -2.75
N ILE A 113 8.33 -0.16 -3.32
CA ILE A 113 8.45 -0.35 -4.79
C ILE A 113 7.22 -1.06 -5.36
N LEU A 114 6.73 -2.09 -4.68
CA LEU A 114 5.51 -2.80 -5.07
C LEU A 114 4.29 -1.89 -5.01
N ALA A 115 4.17 -1.09 -3.93
CA ALA A 115 3.09 -0.13 -3.78
C ALA A 115 3.13 0.96 -4.87
N ILE A 116 4.30 1.55 -5.17
CA ILE A 116 4.47 2.51 -6.27
C ILE A 116 4.06 1.89 -7.60
N SER A 117 4.47 0.65 -7.86
CA SER A 117 4.10 -0.05 -9.09
C SER A 117 2.58 -0.24 -9.21
N GLY A 118 1.91 -0.58 -8.10
CA GLY A 118 0.45 -0.63 -8.00
C GLY A 118 -0.21 0.72 -8.27
N ILE A 119 0.27 1.79 -7.63
CA ILE A 119 -0.20 3.18 -7.83
C ILE A 119 -0.08 3.58 -9.30
N TYR A 120 1.07 3.31 -9.92
CA TYR A 120 1.33 3.67 -11.32
C TYR A 120 0.34 2.99 -12.27
N ILE A 121 0.20 1.67 -12.17
CA ILE A 121 -0.75 0.90 -13.00
C ILE A 121 -2.18 1.41 -12.81
N GLN A 122 -2.58 1.62 -11.56
CA GLN A 122 -3.93 2.05 -11.25
C GLN A 122 -4.24 3.47 -11.74
N THR A 123 -3.26 4.36 -11.66
CA THR A 123 -3.37 5.73 -12.20
C THR A 123 -3.52 5.72 -13.72
N VAL A 124 -2.70 4.91 -14.41
CA VAL A 124 -2.79 4.75 -15.88
C VAL A 124 -4.17 4.19 -16.28
N LEU A 125 -4.71 3.23 -15.53
CA LEU A 125 -6.04 2.67 -15.79
C LEU A 125 -7.16 3.70 -15.58
N LEU A 126 -7.05 4.56 -14.57
CA LEU A 126 -8.04 5.61 -14.29
C LEU A 126 -7.99 6.77 -15.30
N GLN A 127 -6.87 6.97 -15.99
CA GLN A 127 -6.71 7.97 -17.05
C GLN A 127 -7.20 7.48 -18.42
N LYS A 128 -7.24 6.16 -18.65
CA LYS A 128 -7.86 5.59 -19.85
C LYS A 128 -9.39 5.73 -19.76
N LYS A 129 -9.93 6.67 -20.53
CA LYS A 129 -11.38 6.86 -20.73
C LYS A 129 -11.99 5.70 -21.51
#